data_AF-A0A960G7L5-F1
#
_entry.id   AF-A0A960G7L5-F1
#
_cell.length_a   1.000
_cell.length_b   1.000
_cell.length_c   1.000
_cell.angle_alpha   90.00
_cell.angle_beta   90.00
_cell.angle_gamma   90.00
#
_symmetry.space_group_name_H-M   'P 1'
#
loop_
_entity.id
_entity.type
_entity.pdbx_description
1 polymer ?
#
loop_
_entity_poly.entity_id
_entity_poly.type
_entity_poly.pdbx_seq_one_letter_code
_entity_poly.pdbx_strand_id
1 'polypeptide(L)'
;MESVHARDWRPGWPCPVGQVWGTFKRGLADPTYRVQDGRHWRALNTPEGVATLAVRPLDGDGLVGVEAWGPGAEWALEAAPTLLGAADDPSGFRGLHPVVAGLHRRWPHW
;
A
#
# COMPACT_ATOMS: atom_id res chain seq x y z
N MET A 1 5.40 17.66 19.55
CA MET A 1 4.31 16.99 18.80
C MET A 1 4.87 16.75 17.42
N GLU A 2 5.08 15.50 17.03
CA GLU A 2 5.68 15.18 15.73
C GLU A 2 4.71 15.60 14.62
N SER A 3 5.22 16.29 13.60
CA SER A 3 4.39 16.81 12.51
C SER A 3 3.77 15.66 11.72
N VAL A 4 2.47 15.75 11.45
CA VAL A 4 1.78 14.83 10.55
C VAL A 4 1.96 15.34 9.13
N HIS A 5 2.46 14.50 8.24
CA HIS A 5 2.44 14.75 6.81
C HIS A 5 1.34 13.89 6.18
N ALA A 6 0.60 14.42 5.21
CA ALA A 6 -0.51 13.70 4.60
C ALA A 6 -0.64 14.00 3.11
N ARG A 7 -1.10 13.01 2.33
CA ARG A 7 -1.52 13.19 0.94
C ARG A 7 -2.61 12.20 0.55
N ASP A 8 -3.44 12.62 -0.39
CA ASP A 8 -4.34 11.73 -1.10
C ASP A 8 -3.73 11.35 -2.44
N TRP A 9 -3.87 10.07 -2.81
CA TRP A 9 -3.37 9.53 -4.07
C TRP A 9 -4.47 8.76 -4.78
N ARG A 10 -4.70 9.08 -6.06
CA ARG A 10 -5.63 8.36 -6.93
C ARG A 10 -4.84 7.55 -7.97
N PRO A 11 -4.87 6.21 -7.90
CA PRO A 11 -4.32 5.35 -8.95
C PRO A 11 -5.22 5.35 -10.20
N GLY A 12 -4.69 4.85 -11.31
CA GLY A 12 -5.47 4.58 -12.53
C GLY A 12 -6.37 3.33 -12.43
N TRP A 13 -6.44 2.70 -11.26
CA TRP A 13 -7.17 1.46 -10.98
C TRP A 13 -7.71 1.50 -9.54
N PRO A 14 -8.73 0.70 -9.18
CA PRO A 14 -9.21 0.61 -7.80
C PRO A 14 -8.20 -0.14 -6.93
N CYS A 15 -7.23 0.56 -6.33
CA CYS A 15 -6.16 -0.05 -5.55
C CYS A 15 -6.70 -0.83 -4.33
N PRO A 16 -6.51 -2.15 -4.26
CA PRO A 16 -6.97 -2.96 -3.14
C PRO A 16 -5.92 -2.92 -2.02
N VAL A 17 -5.85 -1.80 -1.29
CA VAL A 17 -4.85 -1.54 -0.23
C VAL A 17 -4.63 -2.75 0.67
N GLY A 18 -5.70 -3.37 1.17
CA GLY A 18 -5.60 -4.53 2.06
C GLY A 18 -5.00 -5.78 1.41
N GLN A 19 -5.26 -6.03 0.13
CA GLN A 19 -4.69 -7.15 -0.61
C GLN A 19 -3.20 -6.92 -0.89
N VAL A 20 -2.81 -5.69 -1.25
CA VAL A 20 -1.40 -5.36 -1.51
C VAL A 20 -0.60 -5.37 -0.20
N TRP A 21 -0.99 -4.55 0.77
CA TRP A 21 -0.21 -4.36 2.00
C TRP A 21 -0.36 -5.49 3.01
N GLY A 22 -1.45 -6.27 2.96
CA GLY A 22 -1.63 -7.42 3.84
C GLY A 22 -0.51 -8.45 3.68
N THR A 23 0.09 -8.54 2.49
CA THR A 23 1.24 -9.42 2.21
C THR A 23 2.51 -9.04 2.98
N PHE A 24 2.61 -7.81 3.46
CA PHE A 24 3.77 -7.34 4.24
C PHE A 24 3.72 -7.76 5.71
N LYS A 25 2.57 -8.18 6.22
CA LYS A 25 2.39 -8.58 7.63
C LYS A 25 3.14 -9.88 7.93
N ARG A 26 4.04 -9.85 8.90
CA ARG A 26 4.87 -10.99 9.35
C ARG A 26 4.21 -11.72 10.53
N GLY A 27 3.04 -12.32 10.27
CA GLY A 27 2.30 -13.10 11.27
C GLY A 27 1.43 -12.27 12.21
N LEU A 28 0.70 -12.93 13.11
CA LEU A 28 -0.31 -12.27 13.96
C LEU A 28 0.26 -11.24 14.94
N ALA A 29 1.47 -11.49 15.45
CA ALA A 29 2.15 -10.66 16.45
C ALA A 29 3.16 -9.68 15.84
N ASP A 30 3.06 -9.39 14.53
CA ASP A 30 3.94 -8.43 13.86
C ASP A 30 3.81 -7.05 14.52
N PRO A 31 4.87 -6.54 15.19
CA PRO A 31 4.82 -5.24 15.85
C PRO A 31 4.91 -4.09 14.84
N THR A 32 5.31 -4.38 13.60
CA THR A 32 5.55 -3.38 12.56
C THR A 32 4.36 -3.16 11.64
N TYR A 33 3.28 -3.93 11.81
CA TYR A 33 2.08 -3.84 10.98
C TYR A 33 0.80 -4.03 11.77
N ARG A 34 -0.15 -3.09 11.62
CA ARG A 34 -1.46 -3.18 12.27
C ARG A 34 -2.56 -2.72 11.33
N VAL A 35 -3.71 -3.39 11.38
CA VAL A 35 -4.95 -2.87 10.78
C VAL A 35 -5.84 -2.40 11.92
N GLN A 36 -6.28 -1.15 11.84
CA GLN A 36 -7.18 -0.56 12.83
C GLN A 36 -8.12 0.41 12.11
N ASP A 37 -9.42 0.29 12.31
CA ASP A 37 -10.44 1.16 11.72
C ASP A 37 -10.33 1.32 10.19
N GLY A 38 -10.06 0.20 9.50
CA GLY A 38 -9.88 0.17 8.04
C GLY A 38 -8.56 0.79 7.54
N ARG A 39 -7.68 1.21 8.45
CA ARG A 39 -6.38 1.79 8.16
C ARG A 39 -5.26 0.79 8.38
N HIS A 40 -4.38 0.69 7.41
CA HIS A 40 -3.18 -0.14 7.44
C HIS A 40 -2.01 0.69 7.92
N TRP A 41 -1.51 0.37 9.12
CA TRP A 41 -0.38 1.00 9.76
C TRP A 41 0.88 0.18 9.54
N ARG A 42 1.99 0.84 9.22
CA ARG A 42 3.28 0.19 9.06
C ARG A 42 4.42 1.06 9.57
N ALA A 43 5.34 0.47 10.31
CA ALA A 43 6.64 1.08 10.63
C ALA A 43 7.65 0.77 9.51
N LEU A 44 8.42 1.76 9.10
CA LEU A 44 9.36 1.71 7.98
C LEU A 44 10.72 2.27 8.40
N ASN A 45 11.79 1.62 7.97
CA ASN A 45 13.12 2.24 7.91
C ASN A 45 13.25 2.86 6.52
N THR A 46 13.37 4.18 6.46
CA THR A 46 13.59 4.92 5.20
C THR A 46 15.04 5.43 5.15
N PRO A 47 15.55 5.82 3.98
CA PRO A 47 16.85 6.50 3.87
C PRO A 47 16.95 7.80 4.68
N GLU A 48 15.82 8.45 4.97
CA GLU A 48 15.74 9.73 5.70
C GLU A 48 15.42 9.54 7.19
N GLY A 49 15.32 8.30 7.66
CA GLY A 49 15.03 7.94 9.05
C GLY A 49 13.82 7.04 9.20
N VAL A 50 13.42 6.76 10.44
CA VAL A 50 12.24 5.95 10.71
C VAL A 50 10.96 6.72 10.33
N ALA A 51 9.98 5.99 9.83
CA ALA A 51 8.65 6.53 9.54
C ALA A 51 7.56 5.57 10.00
N THR A 52 6.47 6.13 10.52
CA THR A 52 5.20 5.41 10.61
C THR A 52 4.33 5.87 9.46
N LEU A 53 3.75 4.93 8.72
CA LEU A 53 2.88 5.19 7.57
C LEU A 53 1.51 4.59 7.86
N ALA A 54 0.45 5.31 7.51
CA ALA A 54 -0.91 4.82 7.65
C ALA A 54 -1.72 5.09 6.39
N VAL A 55 -2.31 4.03 5.85
CA VAL A 55 -2.96 4.03 4.53
C VAL A 55 -4.37 3.50 4.64
N ARG A 56 -5.32 4.17 3.99
CA ARG A 56 -6.71 3.70 3.90
C ARG A 56 -7.34 4.08 2.56
N PRO A 57 -8.22 3.23 2.00
CA PRO A 57 -9.17 3.67 0.99
C PRO A 57 -10.06 4.79 1.52
N LEU A 58 -10.35 5.80 0.70
CA LEU A 58 -11.25 6.92 1.01
C LEU A 58 -12.60 6.80 0.30
N ASP A 59 -12.62 6.20 -0.88
CA ASP A 59 -13.83 5.96 -1.67
C ASP A 59 -13.76 4.60 -2.40
N GLY A 60 -14.87 4.21 -3.05
CA GLY A 60 -14.95 2.98 -3.85
C GLY A 60 -14.28 3.09 -5.23
N ASP A 61 -13.91 4.31 -5.64
CA ASP A 61 -13.33 4.64 -6.94
C ASP A 61 -11.79 4.68 -6.91
N GLY A 62 -11.20 4.28 -5.79
CA GLY A 62 -9.76 4.04 -5.64
C GLY A 62 -8.96 5.18 -5.03
N LEU A 63 -9.58 6.24 -4.47
CA LEU A 63 -8.83 7.26 -3.74
C LEU A 63 -8.24 6.66 -2.46
N VAL A 64 -6.95 6.89 -2.24
CA VAL A 64 -6.20 6.38 -1.08
C VAL A 64 -5.65 7.55 -0.27
N GLY A 65 -5.98 7.59 1.01
CA GLY A 65 -5.40 8.54 1.96
C GLY A 65 -4.15 7.94 2.59
N VAL A 66 -3.08 8.72 2.63
CA VAL A 66 -1.77 8.34 3.18
C VAL A 66 -1.34 9.41 4.19
N GLU A 67 -1.03 8.97 5.41
CA GLU A 67 -0.49 9.81 6.47
C GLU A 67 0.84 9.23 6.96
N ALA A 68 1.80 10.09 7.27
CA ALA A 68 3.11 9.71 7.75
C ALA A 68 3.60 10.58 8.91
N TRP A 69 4.40 9.96 9.78
CA TRP A 69 5.06 10.55 10.95
C TRP A 69 6.50 10.07 11.00
N GLY A 70 7.38 10.82 11.66
CA GLY A 70 8.79 10.45 11.78
C GLY A 70 9.72 11.33 10.94
N PRO A 71 11.03 11.27 11.19
CA PRO A 71 12.04 11.92 10.35
C PRO A 71 11.98 11.51 8.87
N GLY A 72 11.52 10.28 8.57
CA GLY A 72 11.36 9.79 7.19
C GLY A 72 9.97 9.97 6.58
N ALA A 73 9.10 10.82 7.18
CA ALA A 73 7.70 10.92 6.79
C ALA A 73 7.50 11.38 5.33
N GLU A 74 8.24 12.40 4.89
CA GLU A 74 8.12 12.93 3.52
C GLU A 74 8.56 11.89 2.49
N TRP A 75 9.70 11.24 2.71
CA TRP A 75 10.14 10.12 1.88
C TRP A 75 9.09 8.99 1.81
N ALA A 76 8.53 8.61 2.96
CA ALA A 76 7.54 7.53 3.04
C ALA A 76 6.24 7.89 2.30
N LEU A 77 5.81 9.15 2.38
CA LEU A 77 4.70 9.63 1.58
C LEU A 77 5.02 9.49 0.10
N GLU A 78 6.14 10.04 -0.36
CA GLU A 78 6.55 9.98 -1.76
C GLU A 78 6.63 8.56 -2.30
N ALA A 79 7.13 7.61 -1.51
CA ALA A 79 7.21 6.20 -1.87
C ALA A 79 5.85 5.46 -1.87
N ALA A 80 4.80 5.99 -1.25
CA ALA A 80 3.55 5.26 -1.00
C ALA A 80 2.86 4.68 -2.27
N PRO A 81 2.75 5.38 -3.41
CA PRO A 81 2.23 4.84 -4.66
C PRO A 81 3.01 3.60 -5.11
N THR A 82 4.34 3.66 -5.08
CA THR A 82 5.20 2.51 -5.43
C THR A 82 4.99 1.36 -4.47
N LEU A 83 4.87 1.61 -3.17
CA LEU A 83 4.52 0.59 -2.16
C LEU A 83 3.11 0.01 -2.35
N LEU A 84 2.25 0.67 -3.11
CA LEU A 84 0.91 0.25 -3.49
C LEU A 84 0.84 -0.27 -4.95
N GLY A 85 1.99 -0.53 -5.56
CA GLY A 85 2.11 -1.17 -6.88
C GLY A 85 2.07 -0.20 -8.07
N ALA A 86 2.17 1.11 -7.87
CA ALA A 86 2.03 2.07 -8.97
C ALA A 86 3.12 2.02 -10.03
N ALA A 87 4.24 1.34 -9.73
CA ALA A 87 5.33 1.10 -10.65
C ALA A 87 5.28 -0.31 -11.28
N ASP A 88 4.28 -1.13 -10.94
CA ASP A 88 4.15 -2.48 -11.48
C ASP A 88 3.59 -2.45 -12.90
N ASP A 89 4.19 -3.22 -13.81
CA ASP A 89 3.71 -3.42 -15.19
C ASP A 89 3.29 -4.89 -15.40
N PRO A 90 1.99 -5.20 -15.34
CA PRO A 90 1.50 -6.55 -15.56
C PRO A 90 1.30 -6.90 -17.05
N SER A 91 1.58 -6.00 -18.00
CA SER A 91 1.25 -6.20 -19.43
C SER A 91 1.93 -7.43 -20.05
N GLY A 92 3.10 -7.81 -19.54
CA GLY A 92 3.82 -9.03 -19.95
C GLY A 92 3.37 -10.31 -19.25
N PHE A 93 2.50 -10.23 -18.23
CA PHE A 93 2.12 -11.39 -17.44
C PHE A 93 1.19 -12.35 -18.21
N ARG A 94 1.58 -13.62 -18.27
CA ARG A 94 0.80 -14.69 -18.92
C ARG A 94 0.53 -15.82 -17.95
N GLY A 95 -0.73 -15.96 -17.52
CA GLY A 95 -1.18 -17.10 -16.72
C GLY A 95 -1.17 -18.39 -17.54
N LEU A 96 -0.12 -19.21 -17.38
CA LEU A 96 0.01 -20.49 -18.11
C LEU A 96 -0.87 -21.60 -17.53
N HIS A 97 -1.09 -21.57 -16.21
CA HIS A 97 -1.99 -22.51 -15.54
C HIS A 97 -3.43 -21.98 -15.53
N PRO A 98 -4.47 -22.81 -15.78
CA PRO A 98 -5.86 -22.35 -15.88
C PRO A 98 -6.34 -21.55 -14.67
N VAL A 99 -5.95 -21.96 -13.45
CA VAL A 99 -6.29 -21.25 -12.20
C VAL A 99 -5.69 -19.85 -12.18
N VAL A 100 -4.40 -19.71 -12.52
CA VAL A 100 -3.69 -18.43 -12.54
C VAL A 100 -4.26 -17.51 -13.61
N ALA A 101 -4.55 -18.05 -14.80
CA ALA A 101 -5.21 -17.30 -15.87
C ALA A 101 -6.60 -16.80 -15.45
N GLY A 102 -7.35 -17.63 -14.70
CA GLY A 102 -8.63 -17.25 -14.13
C GLY A 102 -8.52 -16.11 -13.11
N LEU A 103 -7.55 -16.20 -12.19
CA LEU A 103 -7.29 -15.17 -11.18
C LEU A 103 -6.89 -13.85 -11.83
N HIS A 104 -5.96 -13.86 -12.78
CA HIS A 104 -5.52 -12.65 -13.50
C HIS A 104 -6.67 -11.95 -14.25
N ARG A 105 -7.60 -12.71 -14.85
CA ARG A 105 -8.79 -12.10 -15.48
C ARG A 105 -9.74 -11.46 -14.48
N ARG A 106 -9.86 -12.04 -13.28
CA ARG A 106 -10.72 -11.51 -12.21
C ARG A 106 -10.10 -10.27 -11.57
N TRP A 107 -8.77 -10.22 -11.50
CA TRP A 107 -8.01 -9.16 -10.86
C TRP A 107 -6.88 -8.71 -11.80
N PRO A 108 -7.20 -7.92 -12.84
CA PRO A 108 -6.24 -7.58 -13.91
C PRO A 108 -5.11 -6.66 -13.45
N HIS A 109 -5.21 -6.12 -12.23
CA HIS A 109 -4.20 -5.28 -11.64
C HIS A 109 -3.48 -5.96 -10.47
N TRP A 110 -4.05 -6.99 -9.81
CA TRP A 110 -3.50 -7.65 -8.58
C TRP A 110 -4.03 -9.07 -8.34
#